data_AF-A0A318TR38-F1
#
_entry.id   AF-A0A318TR38-F1
#
_cell.length_a   1.000
_cell.length_b   1.000
_cell.length_c   1.000
_cell.angle_alpha   90.00
_cell.angle_beta   90.00
_cell.angle_gamma   90.00
#
_symmetry.space_group_name_H-M   'P 1'
#
loop_
_entity.id
_entity.type
_entity.pdbx_description
1 polymer ?
#
loop_
_entity_poly.entity_id
_entity_poly.type
_entity_poly.pdbx_seq_one_letter_code
_entity_poly.pdbx_strand_id
1 'polypeptide(L)' 'MPYRWFLSRVQQLFEADSKEHLQSIEDGFKTGKLKLPAQPMTDQELAQAIREFQAMPVSDVTLLQLGKRLEGG' A
#
# COMPACT_ATOMS: atom_id res chain seq x y z
N MET A 1 -12.71 13.89 -0.88
CA MET A 1 -12.70 12.42 -0.86
C MET A 1 -11.93 11.95 0.37
N PRO A 2 -12.50 11.05 1.17
CA PRO A 2 -11.96 10.66 2.48
C PRO A 2 -10.61 9.92 2.41
N TYR A 3 -10.14 9.46 1.25
CA TYR A 3 -8.86 8.73 1.14
C TYR A 3 -7.63 9.61 0.87
N ARG A 4 -7.80 10.91 0.56
CA ARG A 4 -6.68 11.79 0.18
C ARG A 4 -5.66 12.00 1.29
N TRP A 5 -6.11 12.14 2.55
CA TRP A 5 -5.21 12.31 3.69
C TRP A 5 -4.32 11.08 3.91
N PHE A 6 -4.89 9.88 3.70
CA PHE A 6 -4.15 8.63 3.77
C PHE A 6 -3.11 8.53 2.65
N LEU A 7 -3.48 8.93 1.43
CA LEU A 7 -2.59 8.88 0.28
C LEU A 7 -1.41 9.86 0.40
N SER A 8 -1.65 11.07 0.93
CA SER A 8 -0.58 12.04 1.25
C SER A 8 0.39 11.52 2.30
N ARG A 9 -0.11 10.79 3.30
CA ARG A 9 0.70 10.17 4.34
C ARG A 9 1.58 9.05 3.79
N VAL A 10 1.01 8.20 2.93
CA VAL A 10 1.77 7.17 2.21
C VAL A 10 2.86 7.85 1.36
N GLN A 11 2.53 8.89 0.60
CA GLN A 11 3.50 9.63 -0.20
C GLN A 11 4.70 10.17 0.60
N GLN A 12 4.50 10.58 1.86
CA GLN A 12 5.60 11.06 2.71
C GLN A 12 6.54 9.94 3.19
N LEU A 13 6.09 8.69 3.17
CA LEU A 13 6.86 7.52 3.62
C LEU A 13 7.60 6.81 2.49
N PHE A 14 7.31 7.15 1.23
CA PHE A 14 7.93 6.57 0.04
C PHE A 14 8.84 7.58 -0.65
N GLU A 15 9.96 7.13 -1.22
CA GLU A 15 10.87 7.98 -1.99
C GLU A 15 10.23 8.47 -3.31
N ALA A 16 10.76 9.57 -3.85
CA ALA A 16 10.14 10.40 -4.90
C ALA A 16 9.74 9.67 -6.20
N ASP A 17 10.32 8.50 -6.49
CA ASP A 17 10.02 7.71 -7.70
C ASP A 17 8.75 6.85 -7.61
N SER A 18 8.00 6.93 -6.51
CA SER A 18 6.84 6.07 -6.25
C SER A 18 5.53 6.56 -6.91
N LYS A 19 5.61 7.49 -7.88
CA LYS A 19 4.44 8.19 -8.43
C LYS A 19 3.44 7.25 -9.13
N GLU A 20 3.94 6.28 -9.88
CA GLU A 20 3.09 5.29 -10.57
C GLU A 20 2.36 4.38 -9.57
N HIS A 21 3.05 3.96 -8.51
CA HIS A 21 2.45 3.15 -7.44
C HIS A 21 1.39 3.94 -6.67
N LEU A 22 1.65 5.21 -6.35
CA LEU A 22 0.68 6.08 -5.69
C LEU A 22 -0.57 6.30 -6.54
N GLN A 23 -0.41 6.45 -7.86
CA GLN A 23 -1.53 6.59 -8.79
C GLN A 23 -2.37 5.31 -8.85
N SER A 24 -1.72 4.14 -8.88
CA SER A 24 -2.42 2.85 -8.83
C SER A 24 -3.22 2.66 -7.53
N ILE A 25 -2.71 3.15 -6.39
CA ILE A 25 -3.43 3.16 -5.10
C ILE A 25 -4.62 4.11 -5.15
N GLU A 26 -4.45 5.31 -5.73
CA GLU A 26 -5.53 6.28 -5.87
C GLU A 26 -6.68 5.71 -6.71
N ASP A 27 -6.36 5.04 -7.81
CA ASP A 27 -7.34 4.42 -8.69
C ASP A 27 -8.08 3.27 -7.98
N GLY A 28 -7.39 2.48 -7.17
CA GLY A 28 -8.03 1.46 -6.32
C GLY A 28 -9.06 2.04 -5.34
N PHE A 29 -8.80 3.20 -4.74
CA PHE A 29 -9.78 3.90 -3.91
C PHE A 29 -10.95 4.46 -4.73
N LYS A 30 -10.69 5.01 -5.92
CA LYS A 30 -11.74 5.54 -6.81
C LYS A 30 -12.69 4.45 -7.31
N THR A 31 -12.16 3.28 -7.64
CA THR A 31 -12.95 2.14 -8.13
C THR A 31 -13.59 1.31 -7.01
N GLY A 32 -13.39 1.68 -5.74
CA GLY A 32 -13.91 0.95 -4.59
C GLY A 32 -13.26 -0.42 -4.34
N LYS A 33 -12.16 -0.72 -5.04
CA LYS A 33 -11.36 -1.94 -4.82
C LYS A 33 -10.56 -1.86 -3.53
N LEU A 34 -10.18 -0.65 -3.13
CA LEU A 34 -9.54 -0.37 -1.84
C LEU A 34 -10.50 0.38 -0.92
N LYS A 35 -10.51 -0.03 0.35
CA LYS A 35 -11.24 0.64 1.43
C LYS A 35 -10.25 1.18 2.44
N LEU A 36 -10.62 2.29 3.09
CA LEU A 36 -9.83 2.76 4.22
C LEU A 36 -9.86 1.70 5.32
N PRO A 37 -8.72 1.43 5.99
CA PRO A 37 -8.70 0.53 7.11
C PRO A 37 -9.58 1.10 8.24
N ALA A 38 -10.39 0.22 8.86
CA ALA A 38 -11.30 0.60 9.95
C ALA A 38 -10.54 1.12 11.18
N GLN A 39 -9.30 0.67 11.37
CA GLN A 39 -8.34 1.24 12.31
C GLN A 39 -7.11 1.71 11.54
N PRO A 40 -6.90 3.03 11.40
CA PRO A 40 -5.70 3.54 10.77
C PRO A 40 -4.49 3.31 11.68
N MET A 41 -3.42 2.73 11.12
CA MET A 41 -2.12 2.62 11.78
C MET A 41 -1.55 4.02 12.11
N THR A 42 -0.65 4.12 13.07
CA THR A 42 0.17 5.31 13.34
C THR A 42 1.29 5.48 12.29
N ASP A 43 1.93 6.66 12.23
CA ASP A 43 2.96 6.94 11.21
C ASP A 43 4.15 5.98 11.39
N GLN A 44 4.48 5.70 12.66
CA GLN A 44 5.52 4.76 13.04
C GLN A 44 5.18 3.33 12.64
N GLU A 45 3.96 2.86 12.93
CA GLU A 45 3.52 1.51 12.54
C GLU A 45 3.51 1.35 11.01
N LEU A 46 3.06 2.37 10.28
CA LEU A 46 3.05 2.35 8.82
C LEU A 46 4.48 2.33 8.26
N ALA A 47 5.36 3.21 8.75
CA ALA A 47 6.77 3.23 8.36
C ALA A 47 7.48 1.90 8.66
N GLN A 48 7.15 1.29 9.80
CA GLN A 48 7.71 0.00 10.21
C GLN A 48 7.24 -1.13 9.29
N ALA A 49 5.94 -1.22 9.00
CA ALA A 49 5.40 -2.22 8.09
C ALA A 49 5.99 -2.08 6.67
N ILE A 50 6.18 -0.85 6.19
CA ILE A 50 6.82 -0.59 4.89
C ILE A 50 8.27 -1.08 4.90
N ARG A 51 9.05 -0.76 5.94
CA ARG A 51 10.44 -1.21 6.08
C ARG A 51 10.54 -2.73 6.15
N GLU A 52 9.67 -3.38 6.93
CA GLU A 52 9.63 -4.85 7.04
C GLU A 52 9.30 -5.49 5.69
N PHE A 53 8.34 -4.92 4.95
CA PHE A 53 8.01 -5.38 3.62
C PHE A 53 9.17 -5.23 2.63
N GLN A 54 9.89 -4.10 2.67
CA GLN A 54 11.07 -3.85 1.82
C GLN A 54 12.28 -4.73 2.19
N ALA A 55 12.44 -5.05 3.47
CA ALA A 55 13.53 -5.89 3.97
C ALA A 55 13.31 -7.37 3.67
N MET A 56 12.08 -7.80 3.35
CA MET A 56 11.81 -9.17 2.92
C MET A 56 12.34 -9.38 1.49
N PRO A 57 13.19 -10.38 1.24
CA PRO A 57 13.61 -10.71 -0.11
C PRO A 57 12.39 -11.11 -0.92
N VAL A 58 12.17 -10.39 -2.03
CA VAL A 58 11.11 -10.68 -2.97
C VAL A 58 11.46 -12.01 -3.65
N SER A 59 10.95 -13.12 -3.10
CA SER A 59 11.03 -14.42 -3.75
C SER A 59 9.86 -14.56 -4.73
N ASP A 60 10.06 -15.27 -5.84
CA ASP A 60 8.99 -15.59 -6.79
C ASP A 60 7.80 -16.28 -6.09
N VAL A 61 8.08 -17.03 -5.02
CA VAL A 61 7.06 -17.66 -4.17
C VAL A 61 6.23 -16.61 -3.41
N THR A 62 6.87 -15.57 -2.87
CA THR A 62 6.19 -14.46 -2.18
C THR A 62 5.26 -13.71 -3.14
N LEU A 63 5.72 -13.44 -4.36
CA LEU A 63 4.92 -12.78 -5.40
C LEU A 63 3.73 -13.66 -5.84
N LEU A 64 3.95 -14.95 -6.07
CA LEU A 64 2.89 -15.91 -6.41
C LEU A 64 1.83 -16.02 -5.32
N GLN A 65 2.23 -16.05 -4.05
CA GLN A 65 1.30 -16.08 -2.92
C GLN A 65 0.53 -14.76 -2.79
N LEU A 66 1.18 -13.61 -2.99
CA LEU A 66 0.50 -12.31 -2.98
C LEU A 66 -0.53 -12.21 -4.11
N GLY A 67 -0.15 -12.59 -5.33
CA GLY A 67 -1.04 -12.59 -6.50
C GLY A 67 -2.30 -13.43 -6.25
N LYS A 68 -2.14 -14.66 -5.76
CA LYS A 68 -3.28 -15.53 -5.40
C LYS A 68 -4.21 -14.92 -4.35
N ARG A 69 -3.66 -14.17 -3.39
CA ARG A 69 -4.44 -13.54 -2.32
C ARG A 69 -5.22 -12.32 -2.79
N LEU A 70 -4.70 -11.61 -3.79
CA LEU A 70 -5.31 -10.40 -4.35
C LEU A 70 -6.30 -10.71 -5.48
N GLU A 71 -6.12 -11.80 -6.22
CA GLU A 71 -7.06 -12.26 -7.26
C GLU A 71 -8.27 -13.02 -6.69
N GLY A 72 -8.19 -13.51 -5.44
CA GLY A 72 -9.25 -14.25 -4.76
C GLY A 72 -10.22 -13.42 -3.91
N GLY A 73 -10.19 -12.09 -4.01
CA GLY A 73 -10.97 -11.14 -3.19
C GLY A 73 -12.12 -10.47 -3.92
#